data_AF-A0A849SSV0-F1
#
_entry.id   AF-A0A849SSV0-F1
#
_cell.length_a   1.000
_cell.length_b   1.000
_cell.length_c   1.000
_cell.angle_alpha   90.00
_cell.angle_beta   90.00
_cell.angle_gamma   90.00
#
_symmetry.space_group_name_H-M   'P 1'
#
loop_
_entity.id
_entity.type
_entity.pdbx_description
1 polymer ?
#
loop_
_entity_poly.entity_id
_entity_poly.type
_entity_poly.pdbx_seq_one_letter_code
_entity_poly.pdbx_strand_id
1 'polypeptide(L)'
;MTGQEFEAAVKAAGYTQKRFAEIMGVHRTAIARQYKAENVEPAWVYALAGLIASKSANDVVALIAPLVESRIIVVKHATPVIS
;
A
#
# COMPACT_ATOMS: atom_id res chain seq x y z
N MET A 1 15.76 -2.54 -12.98
CA MET A 1 14.82 -3.59 -12.52
C MET A 1 14.26 -4.24 -13.76
N THR A 2 14.39 -5.56 -13.89
CA THR A 2 13.85 -6.29 -15.04
C THR A 2 12.33 -6.40 -14.96
N GLY A 3 11.68 -6.69 -16.10
CA GLY A 3 10.23 -6.88 -16.14
C GLY A 3 9.74 -8.02 -15.24
N GLN A 4 10.53 -9.09 -15.11
CA GLN A 4 10.18 -10.21 -14.22
C GLN A 4 10.29 -9.84 -12.73
N GLU A 5 11.33 -9.09 -12.34
CA GLU A 5 11.46 -8.56 -10.98
C GLU A 5 10.31 -7.63 -10.65
N PHE A 6 9.92 -6.78 -11.60
CA PHE A 6 8.78 -5.88 -11.43
C PHE A 6 7.46 -6.64 -11.30
N GLU A 7 7.22 -7.66 -12.13
CA GLU A 7 6.03 -8.51 -12.00
C GLU A 7 5.97 -9.21 -10.64
N ALA A 8 7.11 -9.76 -10.19
CA ALA A 8 7.22 -10.39 -8.89
C ALA A 8 6.93 -9.39 -7.75
N ALA A 9 7.46 -8.16 -7.85
CA ALA A 9 7.22 -7.11 -6.87
C ALA A 9 5.74 -6.67 -6.84
N VAL A 10 5.08 -6.51 -7.99
CA VAL A 10 3.65 -6.18 -8.06
C VAL A 10 2.81 -7.28 -7.38
N LYS A 11 3.13 -8.56 -7.64
CA LYS A 11 2.46 -9.70 -7.00
C LYS A 11 2.72 -9.76 -5.49
N ALA A 12 3.96 -9.55 -5.06
CA ALA A 12 4.34 -9.52 -3.64
C ALA A 12 3.66 -8.38 -2.88
N ALA A 13 3.41 -7.24 -3.54
CA ALA A 13 2.61 -6.14 -3.01
C ALA A 13 1.10 -6.46 -2.93
N GLY A 14 0.67 -7.65 -3.37
CA GLY A 14 -0.72 -8.12 -3.30
C GLY A 14 -1.59 -7.67 -4.46
N TYR A 15 -1.00 -7.20 -5.56
CA TYR A 15 -1.74 -6.72 -6.73
C TYR A 15 -1.70 -7.71 -7.89
N THR A 16 -2.82 -7.84 -8.59
CA THR A 16 -2.85 -8.47 -9.91
C THR A 16 -2.50 -7.45 -10.99
N GLN A 17 -2.08 -7.89 -12.17
CA GLN A 17 -1.84 -7.00 -13.31
C GLN A 17 -3.05 -6.12 -13.63
N LYS A 18 -4.26 -6.69 -13.62
CA LYS A 18 -5.51 -5.97 -13.86
C LYS A 18 -5.70 -4.88 -12.82
N ARG A 19 -5.57 -5.23 -11.54
CA ARG A 19 -5.78 -4.27 -10.44
C ARG A 19 -4.74 -3.15 -10.45
N PHE A 20 -3.49 -3.49 -10.73
CA PHE A 20 -2.43 -2.50 -10.85
C PHE A 20 -2.69 -1.54 -12.03
N ALA A 21 -3.11 -2.05 -13.18
CA ALA A 21 -3.48 -1.23 -14.34
C ALA A 21 -4.66 -0.28 -14.03
N GLU A 22 -5.68 -0.77 -13.33
CA GLU A 22 -6.82 0.04 -12.87
C GLU A 22 -6.38 1.20 -11.96
N ILE A 23 -5.54 0.91 -10.96
CA ILE A 23 -5.04 1.94 -10.02
C ILE A 23 -4.23 3.00 -10.76
N MET A 24 -3.42 2.57 -11.73
CA MET A 24 -2.57 3.45 -12.52
C MET A 24 -3.32 4.21 -13.61
N GLY A 25 -4.61 3.92 -13.83
CA GLY A 25 -5.43 4.57 -14.87
C GLY A 25 -4.98 4.23 -16.30
N VAL A 26 -4.39 3.06 -16.51
CA VAL A 26 -3.85 2.64 -17.81
C VAL A 26 -4.47 1.34 -18.30
N HIS A 27 -4.33 1.07 -19.61
CA HIS A 27 -4.74 -0.20 -20.16
C HIS A 27 -3.80 -1.34 -19.71
N ARG A 28 -4.34 -2.54 -19.49
CA ARG A 28 -3.59 -3.73 -19.03
C ARG A 28 -2.36 -4.07 -19.88
N THR A 29 -2.38 -3.72 -21.16
CA THR A 29 -1.27 -3.97 -22.10
C THR A 29 -0.06 -3.09 -21.81
N ALA A 30 -0.24 -1.91 -21.23
CA ALA A 30 0.88 -1.06 -20.79
C ALA A 30 1.69 -1.79 -19.70
N ILE A 31 1.00 -2.40 -18.74
CA ILE A 31 1.65 -3.22 -17.69
C ILE A 31 2.28 -4.48 -18.30
N ALA A 32 1.58 -5.14 -19.23
CA ALA A 32 2.13 -6.33 -19.91
C ALA A 32 3.45 -6.03 -20.64
N ARG A 33 3.58 -4.84 -21.22
CA ARG A 33 4.81 -4.37 -21.85
C ARG A 33 5.94 -4.24 -20.84
N GLN A 34 5.67 -3.68 -19.66
CA GLN A 34 6.67 -3.55 -18.59
C GLN A 34 7.12 -4.91 -18.06
N TYR A 35 6.23 -5.89 -17.92
CA TYR A 35 6.61 -7.25 -17.47
C TYR A 35 7.56 -7.97 -18.44
N LYS A 36 7.54 -7.60 -19.72
CA LYS A 36 8.44 -8.14 -20.75
C LYS A 36 9.66 -7.26 -21.01
N ALA A 37 9.77 -6.11 -20.36
CA ALA A 37 10.87 -5.19 -20.58
C ALA A 37 12.16 -5.75 -19.97
N GLU A 38 13.27 -5.64 -20.71
CA GLU A 38 14.60 -5.95 -20.18
C GLU A 38 14.95 -5.01 -19.03
N ASN A 39 14.57 -3.74 -19.16
CA ASN A 39 14.63 -2.76 -18.08
C ASN A 39 13.30 -2.00 -18.01
N VAL A 40 12.67 -2.05 -16.83
CA VAL A 40 11.42 -1.34 -16.56
C VAL A 40 11.71 0.14 -16.38
N GLU A 41 10.85 0.97 -16.95
CA GLU A 41 11.00 2.42 -16.84
C GLU A 41 10.92 2.85 -15.36
N PRO A 42 11.84 3.70 -14.87
CA PRO A 42 11.89 4.09 -13.46
C PRO A 42 10.57 4.63 -12.91
N ALA A 43 9.77 5.32 -13.73
CA ALA A 43 8.45 5.83 -13.35
C ALA A 43 7.51 4.72 -12.83
N TRP A 44 7.53 3.52 -13.44
CA TRP A 44 6.71 2.40 -12.98
C TRP A 44 7.20 1.83 -11.64
N VAL A 45 8.52 1.81 -11.44
CA VAL A 45 9.13 1.36 -10.18
C VAL A 45 8.76 2.33 -9.05
N TYR A 46 8.84 3.64 -9.29
CA TYR A 46 8.44 4.64 -8.30
C TYR A 46 6.95 4.61 -7.99
N ALA A 47 6.11 4.40 -8.99
CA ALA A 47 4.68 4.26 -8.76
C ALA A 47 4.33 3.04 -7.90
N LEU A 48 4.98 1.90 -8.15
CA LEU A 48 4.83 0.72 -7.30
C LEU A 48 5.30 0.99 -5.87
N ALA A 49 6.45 1.66 -5.70
CA ALA A 49 6.96 2.02 -4.38
C ALA A 49 5.98 2.93 -3.61
N GLY A 50 5.39 3.92 -4.29
CA GLY A 50 4.37 4.79 -3.70
C GLY A 50 3.12 4.03 -3.27
N LEU A 51 2.67 3.06 -4.08
CA LEU A 51 1.54 2.20 -3.74
C LEU A 51 1.81 1.33 -2.51
N ILE A 52 3.00 0.72 -2.44
CA ILE A 52 3.41 -0.08 -1.28
C ILE A 52 3.48 0.80 -0.03
N ALA A 53 4.10 1.98 -0.12
CA ALA A 53 4.20 2.91 1.00
C ALA A 53 2.82 3.34 1.51
N SER A 54 1.89 3.68 0.59
CA SER A 54 0.53 4.06 0.96
C SER A 54 -0.23 2.91 1.62
N LYS A 55 -0.12 1.68 1.09
CA LYS A 55 -0.73 0.50 1.70
C LYS A 55 -0.17 0.27 3.11
N SER A 56 1.14 0.29 3.26
CA SER A 56 1.79 0.10 4.56
C SER A 56 1.40 1.17 5.57
N ALA A 57 1.28 2.44 5.13
CA ALA A 57 0.80 3.52 6.01
C ALA A 57 -0.62 3.25 6.50
N ASN A 58 -1.52 2.80 5.62
CA ASN A 58 -2.90 2.45 5.99
C ASN A 58 -2.94 1.23 6.93
N ASP A 59 -2.11 0.21 6.68
CA ASP A 59 -2.02 -0.98 7.53
C ASP A 59 -1.56 -0.59 8.95
N VAL A 60 -0.60 0.32 9.08
CA VAL A 60 -0.15 0.86 10.38
C VAL A 60 -1.28 1.62 11.06
N VAL A 61 -2.00 2.50 10.34
CA VAL A 61 -3.14 3.24 10.90
C VAL A 61 -4.23 2.29 11.41
N ALA A 62 -4.57 1.26 10.63
CA ALA A 62 -5.57 0.27 11.01
C ALA A 62 -5.16 -0.52 12.27
N LEU A 63 -3.86 -0.80 12.44
CA LEU A 63 -3.34 -1.49 13.61
C LEU A 63 -3.43 -0.64 14.89
N ILE A 64 -3.16 0.67 14.78
CA ILE A 64 -3.11 1.56 15.95
C ILE A 64 -4.46 2.18 16.30
N ALA A 65 -5.39 2.32 15.36
CA ALA A 65 -6.67 2.99 15.59
C ALA A 65 -7.46 2.42 16.79
N PRO A 66 -7.58 1.09 16.98
CA PRO A 66 -8.26 0.52 18.14
C PRO A 66 -7.56 0.83 19.48
N LEU A 67 -6.24 0.99 19.47
CA LEU A 67 -5.45 1.33 20.65
C LEU A 67 -5.66 2.80 21.08
N VAL A 68 -5.86 3.69 20.11
CA VAL A 68 -6.19 5.10 20.37
C VAL A 68 -7.59 5.21 20.96
N GLU A 69 -8.57 4.51 20.39
CA GLU A 69 -9.96 4.50 20.90
C GLU A 69 -10.05 3.92 22.32
N SER A 70 -9.33 2.82 22.59
CA SER A 70 -9.29 2.21 23.92
C SER A 70 -8.71 3.13 25.00
N ARG A 71 -7.69 3.94 24.67
CA ARG A 71 -7.12 4.93 25.60
C ARG A 71 -8.08 6.08 25.89
N ILE A 72 -8.90 6.51 24.93
CA ILE A 72 -9.90 7.58 25.15
C ILE A 72 -10.97 7.14 26.14
N ILE A 73 -11.40 5.87 26.11
CA ILE A 73 -12.42 5.34 27.04
C ILE A 73 -11.87 5.29 28.48
N VAL A 74 -10.61 4.87 28.66
CA VAL A 74 -9.96 4.83 29.98
C VAL A 74 -9.81 6.24 30.58
N VAL A 75 -9.41 7.24 29.79
CA VAL A 75 -9.27 8.62 30.27
C VAL A 75 -10.62 9.25 30.62
N LYS A 76 -11.70 8.92 29.89
CA LYS A 76 -13.06 9.42 30.20
C LYS A 76 -13.66 8.85 31.50
N HIS A 77 -13.22 7.67 31.94
CA HIS A 77 -13.70 7.04 33.19
C HIS A 77 -12.79 7.31 34.39
N ALA A 78 -11.64 7.95 34.18
CA ALA A 78 -10.75 8.42 35.23
C ALA A 78 -11.08 9.87 35.62
N THR A 79 -12.35 10.19 35.90
CA THR A 79 -12.66 11.38 36.70
C THR A 79 -12.21 11.13 38.13
N PRO A 80 -11.38 12.00 38.75
CA PRO A 80 -11.05 11.84 40.15
C PRO A 80 -12.29 12.15 40.98
N VAL A 81 -12.69 11.19 41.82
CA VAL A 81 -13.57 11.47 42.95
C VAL A 81 -12.77 12.37 43.89
N ILE A 82 -12.95 13.67 43.77
CA ILE A 82 -12.51 14.63 44.79
C ILE A 82 -13.58 14.56 45.88
N SER A 83 -13.26 13.83 46.95
CA SER A 83 -13.93 13.90 48.26
C SER A 83 -12.89 14.26 49.31
#